data_AF-A0A6M2BLI9-F1
#
_entry.id   AF-A0A6M2BLI9-F1
#
_cell.length_a   1.000
_cell.length_b   1.000
_cell.length_c   1.000
_cell.angle_alpha   90.00
_cell.angle_beta   90.00
_cell.angle_gamma   90.00
#
_symmetry.space_group_name_H-M   'P 1'
#
loop_
_entity.id
_entity.type
_entity.pdbx_description
1 polymer ?
#
loop_
_entity_poly.entity_id
_entity_poly.type
_entity_poly.pdbx_seq_one_letter_code
_entity_poly.pdbx_strand_id
1 'polypeptide(L)'
;MSGKFLALAALCVGIVISSAAFAGMPQPPQGTTRHMQGPPPNLDRMAMTNLIITALELRTGRSADEIKRIIGDRPPHEAADELGIDRETMKAICDQARSTLLDRAVQAQMITTEQAATLKSIPPPRPRSGTN
;
A
#
# COMPACT_ATOMS: atom_id res chain seq x y z
N MET A 1 41.71 -37.45 -10.98
CA MET A 1 40.75 -37.41 -9.85
C MET A 1 41.45 -37.93 -8.61
N SER A 2 41.84 -37.04 -7.68
CA SER A 2 42.32 -37.39 -6.33
C SER A 2 42.57 -36.11 -5.52
N GLY A 3 42.14 -36.10 -4.26
CA GLY A 3 42.50 -35.07 -3.28
C GLY A 3 41.30 -34.63 -2.43
N LYS A 4 40.72 -35.51 -1.61
CA LYS A 4 41.01 -35.69 -0.16
C LYS A 4 40.30 -34.64 0.74
N PHE A 5 39.31 -35.15 1.48
CA PHE A 5 38.77 -34.60 2.71
C PHE A 5 39.86 -34.39 3.78
N LEU A 6 39.77 -33.32 4.57
CA LEU A 6 40.10 -33.19 6.02
C LEU A 6 39.86 -31.71 6.40
N ALA A 7 38.86 -31.36 7.22
CA ALA A 7 38.78 -31.46 8.68
C ALA A 7 39.04 -30.10 9.37
N LEU A 8 37.95 -29.53 9.89
CA LEU A 8 37.76 -28.86 11.18
C LEU A 8 38.98 -28.21 11.88
N ALA A 9 38.89 -26.90 12.14
CA ALA A 9 39.49 -26.28 13.32
C ALA A 9 38.60 -25.13 13.82
N ALA A 10 38.00 -25.35 14.99
CA ALA A 10 37.27 -24.36 15.76
C ALA A 10 38.23 -23.30 16.29
N LEU A 11 37.80 -22.03 16.28
CA LEU A 11 38.38 -20.99 17.13
C LEU A 11 37.25 -20.30 17.89
N CYS A 12 37.00 -20.78 19.11
CA CYS A 12 36.24 -20.07 20.11
C CYS A 12 37.08 -18.90 20.62
N VAL A 13 36.70 -17.66 20.32
CA VAL A 13 37.15 -16.51 21.10
C VAL A 13 35.94 -15.98 21.86
N GLY A 14 35.89 -16.32 23.14
CA GLY A 14 34.97 -15.72 24.09
C GLY A 14 35.39 -14.29 24.38
N ILE A 15 34.43 -13.37 24.31
CA ILE A 15 34.55 -12.05 24.93
C ILE A 15 33.50 -12.00 26.04
N VAL A 16 33.97 -12.08 27.27
CA VAL A 16 33.26 -11.68 28.48
C VAL A 16 33.95 -10.42 28.97
N ILE A 17 33.26 -9.27 28.95
CA ILE A 17 33.46 -8.21 29.95
C ILE A 17 32.11 -7.61 30.32
N SER A 18 31.94 -7.54 31.64
CA SER A 18 30.83 -7.17 32.48
C SER A 18 30.21 -5.79 32.26
N SER A 19 28.89 -5.76 32.42
CA SER A 19 28.04 -4.77 33.09
C SER A 19 28.64 -3.39 33.39
N ALA A 20 28.26 -2.39 32.59
CA ALA A 20 28.09 -1.03 33.07
C ALA A 20 26.62 -0.85 33.48
N ALA A 21 26.40 -0.57 34.76
CA ALA A 21 25.12 -0.21 35.31
C ALA A 21 24.60 1.08 34.64
N PHE A 22 23.50 0.98 33.88
CA PHE A 22 22.70 2.17 33.57
C PHE A 22 21.62 2.31 34.64
N ALA A 23 21.95 3.08 35.66
CA ALA A 23 20.98 3.54 36.64
C ALA A 23 19.98 4.49 35.96
N GLY A 24 18.71 4.12 36.00
CA GLY A 24 17.57 5.04 36.01
C GLY A 24 17.30 5.82 34.72
N MET A 25 16.34 5.34 33.92
CA MET A 25 15.19 6.17 33.55
C MET A 25 13.93 5.29 33.48
N PRO A 26 12.80 5.72 34.07
CA PRO A 26 11.53 5.00 33.94
C PRO A 26 11.11 4.99 32.47
N GLN A 27 10.91 3.79 31.91
CA GLN A 27 10.22 3.64 30.63
C GLN A 27 8.78 4.12 30.79
N PRO A 28 8.26 4.96 29.87
CA PRO A 28 6.93 5.54 29.98
C PRO A 28 5.87 4.47 29.66
N PRO A 29 4.84 4.25 30.51
CA PRO A 29 3.69 3.47 30.09
C PRO A 29 2.76 4.35 29.25
N GLN A 30 2.91 4.19 27.93
CA GLN A 30 1.83 4.09 26.94
C GLN A 30 0.76 5.19 26.99
N GLY A 31 1.13 6.37 26.47
CA GLY A 31 0.14 7.19 25.76
C GLY A 31 -0.38 6.35 24.60
N THR A 32 -1.69 6.13 24.57
CA THR A 32 -2.41 5.41 23.53
C THR A 32 -2.14 6.05 22.17
N THR A 33 -1.10 5.59 21.47
CA THR A 33 -1.10 5.62 20.02
C THR A 33 -2.31 4.79 19.61
N ARG A 34 -3.45 5.47 19.37
CA ARG A 34 -4.41 5.01 18.40
C ARG A 34 -3.61 4.82 17.12
N HIS A 35 -3.06 3.63 16.93
CA HIS A 35 -2.87 3.09 15.60
C HIS A 35 -4.27 3.21 15.01
N MET A 36 -4.51 4.28 14.23
CA MET A 36 -5.63 4.31 13.31
C MET A 36 -5.34 3.15 12.37
N GLN A 37 -5.82 1.98 12.77
CA GLN A 37 -5.73 0.76 12.01
C GLN A 37 -6.63 1.06 10.83
N GLY A 38 -6.00 1.51 9.73
CA GLY A 38 -6.69 1.72 8.47
C GLY A 38 -7.48 0.46 8.14
N PRO A 39 -8.57 0.58 7.37
CA PRO A 39 -9.36 -0.58 6.99
C PRO A 39 -8.43 -1.71 6.51
N PRO A 40 -8.64 -2.95 6.96
CA PRO A 40 -7.76 -4.06 6.59
C PRO A 40 -7.68 -4.16 5.06
N PRO A 41 -6.54 -4.62 4.53
CA PRO A 41 -6.40 -4.81 3.09
C PRO A 41 -7.52 -5.72 2.58
N ASN A 42 -8.20 -5.27 1.53
CA ASN A 42 -9.24 -6.02 0.86
C ASN A 42 -8.96 -6.09 -0.64
N LEU A 43 -9.45 -7.14 -1.29
CA LEU A 43 -9.17 -7.44 -2.69
C LEU A 43 -9.57 -6.29 -3.63
N ASP A 44 -10.75 -5.71 -3.39
CA ASP A 44 -11.29 -4.60 -4.19
C ASP A 44 -10.34 -3.38 -4.15
N ARG A 45 -9.90 -2.98 -2.95
CA ARG A 45 -8.93 -1.90 -2.75
C ARG A 45 -7.61 -2.20 -3.46
N MET A 46 -7.09 -3.43 -3.34
CA MET A 46 -5.82 -3.80 -3.98
C MET A 46 -5.92 -3.80 -5.51
N ALA A 47 -6.99 -4.38 -6.07
CA ALA A 47 -7.23 -4.41 -7.51
C ALA A 47 -7.39 -3.00 -8.08
N MET A 48 -8.15 -2.15 -7.38
CA MET A 48 -8.34 -0.75 -7.74
C MET A 48 -7.02 0.03 -7.68
N THR A 49 -6.26 -0.09 -6.58
CA THR A 49 -4.96 0.56 -6.42
C THR A 49 -3.98 0.17 -7.53
N ASN A 50 -3.93 -1.11 -7.93
CA ASN A 50 -3.08 -1.55 -9.03
C ASN A 50 -3.46 -0.90 -10.37
N LEU A 51 -4.76 -0.75 -10.65
CA LEU A 51 -5.24 -0.07 -11.85
C LEU A 51 -4.89 1.43 -11.85
N ILE A 52 -5.05 2.08 -10.71
CA ILE A 52 -4.67 3.50 -10.54
C ILE A 52 -3.16 3.66 -10.75
N ILE A 53 -2.33 2.82 -10.13
CA ILE A 53 -0.87 2.85 -10.30
C ILE A 53 -0.50 2.69 -11.78
N THR A 54 -1.09 1.70 -12.47
CA THR A 54 -0.82 1.46 -13.90
C THR A 54 -1.16 2.70 -14.74
N ALA A 55 -2.29 3.34 -14.46
CA ALA A 55 -2.69 4.57 -15.16
C ALA A 55 -1.75 5.76 -14.86
N LEU A 56 -1.26 5.86 -13.63
CA LEU A 56 -0.31 6.87 -13.22
C LEU A 56 1.09 6.66 -13.81
N GLU A 57 1.54 5.41 -13.97
CA GLU A 57 2.80 5.10 -14.67
C GLU A 57 2.75 5.64 -16.10
N LEU A 58 1.68 5.33 -16.82
CA LEU A 58 1.48 5.80 -18.20
C LEU A 58 1.40 7.32 -18.29
N ARG A 59 0.82 7.99 -17.28
CA ARG A 59 0.60 9.44 -17.29
C ARG A 59 1.82 10.24 -16.86
N THR A 60 2.54 9.76 -15.86
CA THR A 60 3.64 10.49 -15.21
C THR A 60 5.02 10.04 -15.68
N GLY A 61 5.13 8.87 -16.31
CA GLY A 61 6.40 8.25 -16.67
C GLY A 61 7.22 7.74 -15.48
N ARG A 62 6.66 7.81 -14.25
CA ARG A 62 7.28 7.26 -13.03
C ARG A 62 7.03 5.76 -12.94
N SER A 63 7.87 5.05 -12.21
CA SER A 63 7.70 3.61 -11.99
C SER A 63 6.60 3.31 -10.98
N ALA A 64 6.00 2.12 -11.06
CA ALA A 64 5.01 1.62 -10.11
C ALA A 64 5.50 1.74 -8.66
N ASP A 65 6.76 1.41 -8.39
CA ASP A 65 7.30 1.41 -7.03
C ASP A 65 7.57 2.81 -6.49
N GLU A 66 7.83 3.78 -7.36
CA GLU A 66 7.84 5.19 -6.97
C GLU A 66 6.42 5.67 -6.65
N ILE A 67 5.46 5.39 -7.53
CA ILE A 67 4.06 5.79 -7.34
C ILE A 67 3.47 5.14 -6.08
N LYS A 68 3.75 3.87 -5.81
CA LYS A 68 3.34 3.19 -4.56
C LYS A 68 3.90 3.87 -3.33
N ARG A 69 5.15 4.33 -3.36
CA ARG A 69 5.76 5.05 -2.23
C ARG A 69 5.11 6.41 -2.02
N ILE A 70 4.78 7.11 -3.09
CA ILE A 70 4.10 8.41 -3.01
C ILE A 70 2.67 8.23 -2.50
N ILE A 71 1.90 7.28 -3.04
CA ILE A 71 0.54 7.02 -2.58
C ILE A 71 0.53 6.46 -1.15
N GLY A 72 1.44 5.56 -0.80
CA GLY A 72 1.49 4.93 0.52
C GLY A 72 0.12 4.38 0.95
N ASP A 73 -0.28 4.66 2.19
CA ASP A 73 -1.58 4.27 2.74
C ASP A 73 -2.68 5.34 2.55
N ARG A 74 -2.33 6.54 2.05
CA ARG A 74 -3.26 7.66 1.91
C ARG A 74 -4.17 7.52 0.68
N PRO A 75 -5.33 8.19 0.66
CA PRO A 75 -6.17 8.28 -0.52
C PRO A 75 -5.41 8.86 -1.73
N PRO A 76 -5.60 8.33 -2.95
CA PRO A 76 -4.89 8.80 -4.15
C PRO A 76 -5.03 10.31 -4.41
N HIS A 77 -6.17 10.91 -4.08
CA HIS A 77 -6.39 12.35 -4.27
C HIS A 77 -5.48 13.23 -3.41
N GLU A 78 -4.98 12.72 -2.28
CA GLU A 78 -4.00 13.43 -1.44
C GLU A 78 -2.58 13.34 -2.00
N ALA A 79 -2.32 12.43 -2.93
CA ALA A 79 -1.03 12.24 -3.59
C ALA A 79 -0.92 12.98 -4.93
N ALA A 80 -1.98 13.66 -5.38
CA ALA A 80 -2.05 14.26 -6.71
C ALA A 80 -0.95 15.32 -6.94
N ASP A 81 -0.76 16.23 -5.98
CA ASP A 81 0.22 17.31 -6.08
C ASP A 81 1.66 16.78 -6.16
N GLU A 82 1.99 15.75 -5.37
CA GLU A 82 3.33 15.13 -5.38
C GLU A 82 3.61 14.34 -6.66
N LEU A 83 2.56 13.79 -7.27
CA LEU A 83 2.61 13.15 -8.58
C LEU A 83 2.65 14.17 -9.73
N GLY A 84 2.48 15.46 -9.44
CA GLY A 84 2.47 16.54 -10.42
C GLY A 84 1.24 16.52 -11.32
N ILE A 85 0.10 16.04 -10.81
CA ILE A 85 -1.17 16.00 -11.54
C ILE A 85 -2.25 16.76 -10.78
N ASP A 86 -3.11 17.44 -11.52
CA ASP A 86 -4.22 18.15 -10.91
C ASP A 86 -5.29 17.17 -10.38
N ARG A 87 -6.14 17.69 -9.49
CA ARG A 87 -7.18 16.91 -8.83
C ARG A 87 -8.24 16.37 -9.79
N GLU A 88 -8.55 17.07 -10.87
CA GLU A 88 -9.52 16.61 -11.87
C GLU A 88 -8.95 15.43 -12.68
N THR A 89 -7.67 15.53 -13.08
CA THR A 89 -6.95 14.42 -13.70
C THR A 89 -6.89 13.21 -12.78
N MET A 90 -6.56 13.39 -11.50
CA MET A 90 -6.56 12.29 -10.53
C MET A 90 -7.95 11.65 -10.39
N LYS A 91 -9.02 12.48 -10.35
CA LYS A 91 -10.40 11.98 -10.32
C LYS A 91 -10.73 11.16 -11.57
N ALA A 92 -10.37 11.66 -12.75
CA ALA A 92 -10.61 10.95 -14.02
C ALA A 92 -9.87 9.60 -14.06
N ILE A 93 -8.63 9.55 -13.55
CA ILE A 93 -7.87 8.30 -13.42
C ILE A 93 -8.59 7.31 -12.50
N CYS A 94 -9.10 7.76 -11.36
CA CYS A 94 -9.85 6.91 -10.44
C CYS A 94 -11.15 6.40 -11.10
N ASP A 95 -11.90 7.25 -11.79
CA ASP A 95 -13.13 6.85 -12.47
C ASP A 95 -12.86 5.85 -13.60
N GLN A 96 -11.79 6.06 -14.38
CA GLN A 96 -11.36 5.15 -15.42
C GLN A 96 -10.92 3.79 -14.85
N ALA A 97 -10.18 3.79 -13.74
CA ALA A 97 -9.78 2.57 -13.05
C ALA A 97 -11.01 1.79 -12.56
N ARG A 98 -12.02 2.49 -12.01
CA ARG A 98 -13.30 1.87 -11.60
C ARG A 98 -14.03 1.25 -12.78
N SER A 99 -14.15 1.97 -13.90
CA SER A 99 -14.79 1.41 -15.10
C SER A 99 -14.06 0.17 -15.60
N THR A 100 -12.73 0.23 -15.66
CA THR A 100 -11.89 -0.90 -16.10
C THR A 100 -12.05 -2.12 -15.20
N LEU A 101 -12.13 -1.92 -13.89
CA LEU A 101 -12.37 -3.01 -12.93
C LEU A 101 -13.72 -3.69 -13.18
N LEU A 102 -14.78 -2.90 -13.38
CA LEU A 102 -16.12 -3.42 -13.68
C LEU A 102 -16.15 -4.16 -15.02
N ASP A 103 -15.48 -3.63 -16.04
CA ASP A 103 -15.41 -4.28 -17.36
C ASP A 103 -14.69 -5.64 -17.28
N ARG A 104 -13.60 -5.73 -16.50
CA ARG A 104 -12.92 -7.00 -16.21
C ARG A 104 -13.80 -7.97 -15.43
N ALA A 105 -14.59 -7.48 -14.47
CA ALA A 105 -15.50 -8.32 -13.70
C ALA A 105 -16.64 -8.89 -14.56
N VAL A 106 -17.13 -8.14 -15.55
CA VAL A 106 -18.09 -8.63 -16.55
C VAL A 106 -17.46 -9.70 -17.45
N GLN A 107 -16.24 -9.44 -17.97
CA GLN A 107 -15.52 -10.40 -18.80
C GLN A 107 -15.22 -11.71 -18.07
N ALA A 108 -14.92 -11.63 -16.77
CA ALA A 108 -14.73 -12.79 -15.90
C ALA A 108 -16.05 -13.43 -15.41
N GLN A 109 -17.21 -12.96 -15.88
CA GLN A 109 -18.55 -13.44 -15.50
C GLN A 109 -18.83 -13.36 -13.99
N MET A 110 -18.14 -12.48 -13.26
CA MET A 110 -18.36 -12.26 -11.83
C MET A 110 -19.61 -11.42 -11.56
N ILE A 111 -19.94 -10.53 -12.51
CA ILE A 111 -21.14 -9.68 -12.50
C ILE A 111 -21.73 -9.62 -13.91
N THR A 112 -23.01 -9.26 -14.01
CA THR A 112 -23.66 -9.02 -15.31
C THR A 112 -23.35 -7.63 -15.86
N THR A 113 -23.55 -7.44 -17.17
CA THR A 113 -23.42 -6.12 -17.82
C THR A 113 -24.38 -5.08 -17.20
N GLU A 114 -25.59 -5.49 -16.81
CA GLU A 114 -26.58 -4.63 -16.16
C GLU A 114 -26.14 -4.19 -14.75
N GLN A 115 -25.55 -5.10 -13.98
CA GLN A 115 -24.97 -4.80 -12.67
C GLN A 115 -23.80 -3.82 -12.80
N ALA A 116 -22.92 -4.04 -13.79
CA ALA A 116 -21.83 -3.11 -14.08
C ALA A 116 -22.33 -1.72 -14.46
N ALA A 117 -23.35 -1.62 -15.32
CA ALA A 117 -23.96 -0.34 -15.70
C ALA A 117 -24.56 0.40 -14.50
N THR A 118 -25.25 -0.34 -13.61
CA THR A 118 -25.80 0.20 -12.37
C THR A 118 -24.70 0.73 -11.44
N LEU A 119 -23.60 -0.01 -11.30
CA LEU A 119 -22.48 0.42 -10.47
C LEU A 119 -21.77 1.65 -11.07
N LYS A 120 -21.67 1.79 -12.39
CA LYS A 120 -21.09 2.96 -13.05
C LYS A 120 -21.92 4.24 -12.84
N SER A 121 -23.24 4.14 -12.72
CA SER A 121 -24.12 5.30 -12.56
C SER A 121 -24.20 5.83 -11.12
N ILE A 122 -23.82 5.02 -10.13
CA ILE A 122 -23.83 5.43 -8.72
C ILE A 122 -22.53 6.19 -8.37
N PRO A 123 -22.61 7.46 -7.94
CA PRO A 123 -21.44 8.17 -7.43
C PRO A 123 -20.89 7.48 -6.17
N PRO A 124 -19.56 7.50 -5.94
CA PRO A 124 -19.00 6.88 -4.75
C PRO A 124 -19.64 7.45 -3.47
N PRO A 125 -19.84 6.63 -2.42
CA PRO A 125 -20.43 7.11 -1.18
C PRO A 125 -19.59 8.27 -0.63
N ARG A 126 -20.26 9.40 -0.32
CA ARG A 126 -19.57 10.53 0.33
C ARG A 126 -19.08 10.04 1.70
N PRO A 127 -17.86 10.43 2.13
CA PRO A 127 -17.45 10.18 3.50
C PRO A 127 -18.53 10.78 4.41
N ARG A 128 -19.06 9.97 5.35
CA ARG A 128 -19.96 10.49 6.38
C ARG A 128 -19.15 11.52 7.16
N SER A 129 -19.45 12.80 6.96
CA SER A 129 -18.93 13.86 7.79
C SER A 129 -19.30 13.52 9.23
N GLY A 130 -18.31 13.13 10.02
CA GLY A 130 -18.47 13.03 11.47
C GLY A 130 -18.86 14.42 11.97
N THR A 131 -20.10 14.56 12.39
CA THR A 131 -20.51 15.63 13.29
C THR A 131 -19.69 15.47 14.57
N ASN A 132 -18.79 16.41 14.83
CA ASN A 132 -18.40 16.74 16.20
C ASN A 132 -19.60 17.39 16.90
#